data_AF-A0A7S1MYE4-F1
#
_entry.id   AF-A0A7S1MYE4-F1
#
_cell.length_a   1.000
_cell.length_b   1.000
_cell.length_c   1.000
_cell.angle_alpha   90.00
_cell.angle_beta   90.00
_cell.angle_gamma   90.00
#
_symmetry.space_group_name_H-M   'P 1'
#
loop_
_entity.id
_entity.type
_entity.pdbx_description
1 polymer ?
#
loop_
_entity_poly.entity_id
_entity_poly.type
_entity_poly.pdbx_seq_one_letter_code
_entity_poly.pdbx_strand_id
1 'polypeptide(L)'
;GETPAGIRGALALKDIREDEVIVAAPKDAVLMTQEGDKNPLPQWMSDDNWDDLKGFWNVKMALRLIWERRLGEKSRFRAYMRVLPEEYSTTLFFTAEEIDQLQCPQLMECALDDQKYFLWVWERLVQIMEDPPSKEEFFWGLACAGSRTFTADFGPQEPNGEIMCPIADMVNHNERSAPAMRWCEDTQTFE
;
A
#
# COMPACT_ATOMS: atom_id res chain seq x y z
N GLY A 1 -6.95 18.58 -4.84
CA GLY A 1 -6.44 19.95 -4.61
C GLY A 1 -5.55 19.92 -3.38
N GLU A 2 -4.93 21.03 -3.01
CA GLU A 2 -4.39 21.15 -1.66
C GLU A 2 -5.56 21.34 -0.69
N THR A 3 -5.58 20.56 0.38
CA THR A 3 -6.50 20.77 1.50
C THR A 3 -6.13 22.08 2.20
N PRO A 4 -7.03 22.64 3.05
CA PRO A 4 -6.68 23.79 3.89
C PRO A 4 -5.44 23.57 4.79
N ALA A 5 -5.04 22.32 5.00
CA ALA A 5 -3.83 21.93 5.73
C ALA A 5 -2.56 21.85 4.87
N GLY A 6 -2.61 22.20 3.57
CA GLY A 6 -1.47 22.13 2.66
C GLY A 6 -1.10 20.73 2.19
N ILE A 7 -1.90 19.71 2.55
CA ILE A 7 -1.68 18.31 2.16
C ILE A 7 -2.55 18.01 0.94
N ARG A 8 -2.06 17.21 -0.01
CA ARG A 8 -2.87 16.72 -1.13
C ARG A 8 -4.05 15.91 -0.59
N GLY A 9 -5.26 16.27 -0.99
CA GLY A 9 -6.47 15.52 -0.63
C GLY A 9 -7.66 15.84 -1.53
N ALA A 10 -8.76 15.14 -1.28
CA ALA A 10 -10.03 15.39 -1.93
C ALA A 10 -10.79 16.55 -1.25
N LEU A 11 -11.44 17.39 -2.07
CA LEU A 11 -12.34 18.45 -1.62
C LEU A 11 -13.68 18.25 -2.33
N ALA A 12 -14.75 18.18 -1.54
CA ALA A 12 -16.10 18.11 -2.10
C ALA A 12 -16.46 19.45 -2.77
N LEU A 13 -16.84 19.42 -4.04
CA LEU A 13 -17.30 20.60 -4.79
C LEU A 13 -18.83 20.75 -4.76
N LYS A 14 -19.53 19.77 -4.20
CA LYS A 14 -20.98 19.68 -4.02
C LYS A 14 -21.26 18.84 -2.77
N ASP A 15 -22.49 18.94 -2.25
CA ASP A 15 -22.93 18.10 -1.14
C ASP A 15 -22.89 16.62 -1.53
N ILE A 16 -22.43 15.79 -0.60
CA ILE A 16 -22.35 14.32 -0.70
C ILE A 16 -23.28 13.77 0.37
N ARG A 17 -24.17 12.85 0.00
CA ARG A 17 -25.10 12.20 0.95
C ARG A 17 -24.41 11.05 1.68
N GLU A 18 -24.92 10.73 2.86
CA GLU A 18 -24.59 9.47 3.52
C GLU A 18 -24.94 8.29 2.60
N ASP A 19 -24.07 7.28 2.55
CA ASP A 19 -24.14 6.10 1.66
C ASP A 19 -24.09 6.41 0.15
N GLU A 20 -23.74 7.63 -0.28
CA GLU A 20 -23.48 7.93 -1.69
C GLU A 20 -22.12 7.36 -2.11
N VAL A 21 -22.11 6.57 -3.19
CA VAL A 21 -20.86 6.09 -3.81
C VAL A 21 -20.09 7.27 -4.38
N ILE A 22 -18.95 7.59 -3.76
CA ILE A 22 -18.09 8.72 -4.16
C ILE A 22 -16.97 8.33 -5.11
N VAL A 23 -16.54 7.06 -5.08
CA VAL A 23 -15.52 6.50 -5.97
C VAL A 23 -15.98 5.11 -6.37
N ALA A 24 -15.87 4.81 -7.67
CA ALA A 24 -16.02 3.46 -8.20
C ALA A 24 -14.81 3.17 -9.09
N ALA A 25 -14.15 2.02 -8.89
CA ALA A 25 -12.96 1.65 -9.65
C ALA A 25 -13.03 0.20 -10.16
N PRO A 26 -12.81 -0.05 -11.46
CA PRO A 26 -12.74 -1.42 -11.96
C PRO A 26 -11.52 -2.15 -11.39
N LYS A 27 -11.59 -3.49 -11.33
CA LYS A 27 -10.55 -4.34 -10.72
C LYS A 27 -9.15 -4.15 -11.32
N ASP A 28 -9.07 -3.81 -12.61
CA ASP A 28 -7.81 -3.59 -13.32
C ASP A 28 -7.19 -2.19 -13.10
N ALA A 29 -7.95 -1.26 -12.51
CA ALA A 29 -7.52 0.08 -12.14
C ALA A 29 -7.03 0.18 -10.68
N VAL A 30 -7.11 -0.90 -9.90
CA VAL A 30 -6.66 -0.94 -8.51
C VAL A 30 -5.43 -1.83 -8.33
N LEU A 31 -4.58 -1.46 -7.39
CA LEU A 31 -3.53 -2.34 -6.91
C LEU A 31 -4.09 -3.21 -5.78
N MET A 32 -4.42 -4.49 -6.03
CA MET A 32 -4.82 -5.46 -5.00
C MET A 32 -3.76 -6.50 -4.62
N THR A 33 -3.88 -7.04 -3.40
CA THR A 33 -3.28 -8.32 -2.96
C THR A 33 -4.31 -9.10 -2.14
N GLN A 34 -4.52 -10.36 -2.46
CA GLN A 34 -5.44 -11.26 -1.76
C GLN A 34 -4.70 -12.53 -1.32
N GLU A 35 -5.17 -13.17 -0.25
CA GLU A 35 -4.63 -14.48 0.15
C GLU A 35 -4.95 -15.52 -0.94
N GLY A 36 -3.92 -16.26 -1.38
CA GLY A 36 -4.07 -17.24 -2.46
C GLY A 36 -4.00 -16.66 -3.88
N ASP A 37 -3.77 -15.34 -4.02
CA ASP A 37 -3.55 -14.74 -5.33
C ASP A 37 -2.32 -15.34 -6.03
N LYS A 38 -2.50 -15.62 -7.32
CA LYS A 38 -1.39 -15.97 -8.22
C LYS A 38 -0.31 -14.90 -8.16
N ASN A 39 0.94 -15.33 -8.16
CA ASN A 39 2.10 -14.46 -8.22
C ASN A 39 2.00 -13.48 -9.41
N PRO A 40 1.83 -12.16 -9.15
CA PRO A 40 1.74 -11.16 -10.20
C PRO A 40 3.11 -10.76 -10.74
N LEU A 41 4.20 -11.26 -10.13
CA LEU A 41 5.59 -10.88 -10.38
C LEU A 41 6.47 -12.10 -10.75
N PRO A 42 6.05 -12.98 -11.70
CA PRO A 42 6.76 -14.22 -11.98
C PRO A 42 8.15 -14.02 -12.60
N GLN A 43 8.42 -12.82 -13.12
CA GLN A 43 9.75 -12.44 -13.63
C GLN A 43 10.71 -12.04 -12.49
N TRP A 44 10.20 -11.82 -11.28
CA TRP A 44 10.96 -11.26 -10.18
C TRP A 44 11.19 -12.25 -9.03
N MET A 45 10.22 -13.13 -8.79
CA MET A 45 10.33 -14.22 -7.82
C MET A 45 9.48 -15.43 -8.23
N SER A 46 9.86 -16.62 -7.74
CA SER A 46 9.09 -17.85 -7.96
C SER A 46 7.74 -17.82 -7.22
N ASP A 47 6.82 -18.68 -7.65
CA ASP A 47 5.52 -18.85 -7.00
C ASP A 47 5.67 -19.31 -5.55
N ASP A 48 6.59 -20.26 -5.27
CA ASP A 48 6.89 -20.71 -3.90
C ASP A 48 7.34 -19.55 -2.99
N ASN A 49 8.24 -18.68 -3.49
CA ASN A 49 8.69 -17.52 -2.72
C ASN A 49 7.55 -16.50 -2.50
N TRP A 50 6.62 -16.37 -3.46
CA TRP A 50 5.46 -15.49 -3.33
C TRP A 50 4.45 -16.03 -2.31
N ASP A 51 4.28 -17.36 -2.28
CA ASP A 51 3.43 -18.06 -1.33
C ASP A 51 4.01 -18.02 0.10
N ASP A 52 5.34 -18.06 0.24
CA ASP A 52 6.02 -17.86 1.52
C ASP A 52 5.76 -16.47 2.15
N LEU A 53 5.36 -15.48 1.33
CA LEU A 53 4.92 -14.16 1.82
C LEU A 53 3.46 -14.13 2.30
N LYS A 54 2.82 -15.30 2.47
CA LYS A 54 1.46 -15.40 3.01
C LYS A 54 1.34 -14.68 4.36
N GLY A 55 0.30 -13.87 4.51
CA GLY A 55 0.07 -13.05 5.70
C GLY A 55 0.84 -11.72 5.73
N PHE A 56 1.81 -11.51 4.84
CA PHE A 56 2.57 -10.27 4.73
C PHE A 56 2.04 -9.38 3.60
N TRP A 57 0.78 -8.94 3.73
CA TRP A 57 0.11 -8.14 2.70
C TRP A 57 0.89 -6.86 2.35
N ASN A 58 1.49 -6.21 3.35
CA ASN A 58 2.25 -4.97 3.18
C ASN A 58 3.52 -5.18 2.36
N VAL A 59 4.22 -6.31 2.56
CA VAL A 59 5.38 -6.71 1.76
C VAL A 59 4.96 -7.03 0.32
N LYS A 60 3.87 -7.79 0.14
CA LYS A 60 3.32 -8.10 -1.20
C LYS A 60 2.92 -6.83 -1.96
N MET A 61 2.25 -5.90 -1.28
CA MET A 61 1.83 -4.63 -1.87
C MET A 61 3.03 -3.74 -2.19
N ALA A 62 4.02 -3.65 -1.29
CA ALA A 62 5.26 -2.93 -1.52
C ALA A 62 6.03 -3.44 -2.74
N LEU A 63 6.19 -4.76 -2.87
CA LEU A 63 6.84 -5.36 -4.04
C LEU A 63 6.09 -5.02 -5.33
N ARG A 64 4.75 -5.12 -5.32
CA ARG A 64 3.96 -4.77 -6.50
C ARG A 64 4.06 -3.29 -6.88
N LEU A 65 4.10 -2.38 -5.91
CA LEU A 65 4.35 -0.96 -6.14
C LEU A 65 5.72 -0.71 -6.78
N ILE A 66 6.76 -1.34 -6.26
CA ILE A 66 8.13 -1.18 -6.78
C ILE A 66 8.22 -1.72 -8.20
N TRP A 67 7.59 -2.87 -8.48
CA TRP A 67 7.52 -3.44 -9.81
C TRP A 67 6.88 -2.46 -10.81
N GLU A 68 5.70 -1.93 -10.50
CA GLU A 68 5.01 -0.96 -11.35
C GLU A 68 5.82 0.32 -11.53
N ARG A 69 6.54 0.77 -10.49
CA ARG A 69 7.45 1.92 -10.59
C ARG A 69 8.62 1.64 -11.52
N ARG A 70 9.25 0.47 -11.44
CA ARG A 70 10.38 0.04 -12.30
C ARG A 70 9.96 -0.14 -13.76
N LEU A 71 8.72 -0.58 -14.03
CA LEU A 71 8.18 -0.64 -15.39
C LEU A 71 8.10 0.75 -16.06
N GLY A 72 8.00 1.82 -15.26
CA GLY A 72 7.99 3.20 -15.73
C GLY A 72 6.90 3.45 -16.77
N GLU A 73 7.30 3.81 -17.98
CA GLU A 73 6.40 4.09 -19.11
C GLU A 73 5.53 2.90 -19.53
N LYS A 74 5.96 1.68 -19.23
CA LYS A 74 5.22 0.45 -19.55
C LYS A 74 4.17 0.10 -18.50
N SER A 75 4.19 0.75 -17.34
CA SER A 75 3.21 0.52 -16.28
C SER A 75 1.88 1.13 -16.65
N ARG A 76 0.80 0.35 -16.51
CA ARG A 76 -0.57 0.88 -16.58
C ARG A 76 -0.85 1.88 -15.45
N PHE A 77 -0.14 1.72 -14.32
CA PHE A 77 -0.25 2.57 -13.14
C PHE A 77 0.71 3.76 -13.18
N ARG A 78 1.40 4.04 -14.31
CA ARG A 78 2.33 5.18 -14.43
C ARG A 78 1.74 6.50 -13.95
N ALA A 79 0.48 6.81 -14.30
CA ALA A 79 -0.19 8.03 -13.86
C ALA A 79 -0.36 8.07 -12.34
N TYR A 80 -0.70 6.93 -11.74
CA TYR A 80 -0.82 6.77 -10.30
C TYR A 80 0.56 6.85 -9.60
N MET A 81 1.58 6.19 -10.13
CA MET A 81 2.95 6.25 -9.59
C MET A 81 3.50 7.68 -9.52
N ARG A 82 3.11 8.56 -10.44
CA ARG A 82 3.53 9.97 -10.47
C ARG A 82 2.92 10.85 -9.37
N VAL A 83 1.80 10.44 -8.80
CA VAL A 83 1.12 11.23 -7.75
C VAL A 83 1.44 10.73 -6.35
N LEU A 84 2.00 9.52 -6.22
CA LEU A 84 2.50 9.00 -4.96
C LEU A 84 3.65 9.87 -4.42
N PRO A 85 3.75 10.05 -3.08
CA PRO A 85 4.87 10.71 -2.45
C PRO A 85 6.21 10.06 -2.82
N GLU A 86 7.21 10.90 -3.03
CA GLU A 86 8.60 10.45 -3.20
C GLU A 86 9.26 10.18 -1.84
N GLU A 87 8.84 10.91 -0.80
CA GLU A 87 9.39 10.84 0.55
C GLU A 87 8.27 10.63 1.57
N TYR A 88 8.62 9.96 2.67
CA TYR A 88 7.74 9.66 3.77
C TYR A 88 8.40 10.00 5.09
N SER A 89 7.62 10.53 6.04
CA SER A 89 8.06 10.82 7.40
C SER A 89 7.64 9.74 8.39
N THR A 90 7.59 8.47 7.95
CA THR A 90 7.31 7.34 8.86
C THR A 90 8.55 7.02 9.69
N THR A 91 8.36 6.47 10.89
CA THR A 91 9.44 6.04 11.79
C THR A 91 10.44 5.08 11.13
N LEU A 92 10.06 4.37 10.06
CA LEU A 92 10.97 3.58 9.22
C LEU A 92 12.18 4.35 8.67
N PHE A 93 12.07 5.68 8.51
CA PHE A 93 13.13 6.53 7.98
C PHE A 93 13.84 7.37 9.05
N PHE A 94 13.42 7.28 10.31
CA PHE A 94 14.00 8.11 11.37
C PHE A 94 15.43 7.68 11.67
N THR A 95 16.31 8.67 11.77
CA THR A 95 17.65 8.56 12.33
C THR A 95 17.59 8.20 13.82
N ALA A 96 18.72 7.76 14.39
CA ALA A 96 18.81 7.48 15.82
C ALA A 96 18.44 8.72 16.66
N GLU A 97 18.88 9.89 16.23
CA GLU A 97 18.59 11.17 16.87
C GLU A 97 17.10 11.55 16.79
N GLU A 98 16.40 11.20 15.71
CA GLU A 98 14.96 11.42 15.58
C GLU A 98 14.14 10.42 16.40
N ILE A 99 14.60 9.17 16.51
CA ILE A 99 14.01 8.19 17.42
C ILE A 99 14.15 8.65 18.88
N ASP A 100 15.33 9.14 19.28
CA ASP A 100 15.56 9.66 20.63
C ASP A 100 14.64 10.86 20.96
N GLN A 101 14.25 11.64 19.96
CA GLN A 101 13.30 12.75 20.11
C GLN A 101 11.85 12.31 20.37
N LEU A 102 11.52 11.02 20.19
CA LEU A 102 10.21 10.52 20.60
C LEU A 102 10.01 10.61 22.13
N GLN A 103 11.11 10.60 22.90
CA GLN A 103 11.13 10.76 24.36
C GLN A 103 10.14 9.86 25.11
N CYS A 104 9.78 8.73 24.50
CA CYS A 104 8.84 7.75 25.01
C CYS A 104 9.45 6.36 24.75
N PRO A 105 9.98 5.68 25.77
CA PRO A 105 10.69 4.42 25.61
C PRO A 105 9.89 3.37 24.81
N GLN A 106 8.57 3.31 25.02
CA GLN A 106 7.70 2.37 24.32
C GLN A 106 7.62 2.69 22.82
N LEU A 107 7.44 3.96 22.45
CA LEU A 107 7.39 4.36 21.04
C LEU A 107 8.75 4.19 20.35
N MET A 108 9.84 4.46 21.07
CA MET A 108 11.20 4.22 20.59
C MET A 108 11.44 2.74 20.32
N GLU A 109 11.05 1.86 21.26
CA GLU A 109 11.18 0.41 21.12
C GLU A 109 10.36 -0.11 19.93
N CYS A 110 9.08 0.29 19.82
CA CYS A 110 8.24 -0.08 18.67
C CYS A 110 8.86 0.35 17.33
N ALA A 111 9.32 1.60 17.23
CA ALA A 111 9.92 2.10 16.00
C ALA A 111 11.21 1.36 15.63
N LEU A 112 12.07 1.06 16.61
CA LEU A 112 13.30 0.31 16.39
C LEU A 112 13.02 -1.14 15.99
N ASP A 113 12.01 -1.76 16.59
CA ASP A 113 11.65 -3.14 16.28
C ASP A 113 11.02 -3.26 14.89
N ASP A 114 10.19 -2.30 14.48
CA ASP A 114 9.69 -2.20 13.10
C ASP A 114 10.86 -2.05 12.11
N GLN A 115 11.81 -1.14 12.38
CA GLN A 115 12.99 -0.96 11.53
C GLN A 115 13.83 -2.23 11.41
N LYS A 116 14.10 -2.93 12.52
CA LYS A 116 14.85 -4.20 12.52
C LYS A 116 14.09 -5.28 11.76
N TYR A 117 12.79 -5.39 11.99
CA TYR A 117 11.94 -6.39 11.35
C TYR A 117 11.94 -6.22 9.83
N PHE A 118 11.68 -5.01 9.33
CA PHE A 118 11.67 -4.78 7.89
C PHE A 118 13.05 -4.83 7.25
N LEU A 119 14.11 -4.49 7.99
CA LEU A 119 15.48 -4.72 7.52
C LEU A 119 15.75 -6.22 7.34
N TRP A 120 15.36 -7.06 8.30
CA TRP A 120 15.49 -8.51 8.19
C TRP A 120 14.67 -9.08 7.01
N VAL A 121 13.44 -8.59 6.80
CA VAL A 121 12.62 -8.97 5.63
C VAL A 121 13.35 -8.59 4.33
N TRP A 122 13.87 -7.37 4.23
CA TRP A 122 14.62 -6.93 3.06
C TRP A 122 15.85 -7.79 2.80
N GLU A 123 16.64 -8.09 3.82
CA GLU A 123 17.80 -8.99 3.71
C GLU A 123 17.40 -10.36 3.19
N ARG A 124 16.24 -10.89 3.61
CA ARG A 124 15.70 -12.15 3.11
C ARG A 124 15.29 -12.05 1.64
N LEU A 125 14.62 -10.96 1.24
CA LEU A 125 14.25 -10.70 -0.16
C LEU A 125 15.49 -10.67 -1.07
N VAL A 126 16.57 -10.03 -0.62
CA VAL A 126 17.86 -10.00 -1.34
C VAL A 126 18.43 -11.39 -1.61
N GLN A 127 18.16 -12.38 -0.76
CA GLN A 127 18.65 -13.75 -0.96
C GLN A 127 17.79 -14.59 -1.91
N ILE A 128 16.51 -14.24 -2.11
CA ILE A 128 15.54 -15.08 -2.84
C ILE A 128 15.10 -14.50 -4.18
N MET A 129 15.40 -13.23 -4.44
CA MET A 129 15.04 -12.52 -5.68
C MET A 129 16.26 -12.39 -6.59
N GLU A 130 16.04 -12.46 -7.91
CA GLU A 130 17.10 -12.29 -8.91
C GLU A 130 17.59 -10.83 -8.99
N ASP A 131 16.67 -9.87 -8.88
CA ASP A 131 16.93 -8.42 -8.99
C ASP A 131 16.31 -7.65 -7.81
N PRO A 132 16.70 -7.90 -6.55
CA PRO A 132 15.98 -7.39 -5.39
C PRO A 132 15.85 -5.85 -5.37
N PRO A 133 14.80 -5.30 -4.72
CA PRO A 133 14.70 -3.87 -4.50
C PRO A 133 15.87 -3.38 -3.63
N SER A 134 16.33 -2.14 -3.88
CA SER A 134 17.20 -1.46 -2.91
C SER A 134 16.46 -1.31 -1.58
N LYS A 135 17.20 -1.09 -0.49
CA LYS A 135 16.59 -0.86 0.83
C LYS A 135 15.66 0.35 0.80
N GLU A 136 16.07 1.40 0.10
CA GLU A 136 15.32 2.64 -0.09
C GLU A 136 14.03 2.40 -0.90
N GLU A 137 14.10 1.63 -2.00
CA GLU A 137 12.91 1.23 -2.77
C GLU A 137 11.94 0.41 -1.91
N PHE A 138 12.46 -0.54 -1.14
CA PHE A 138 11.66 -1.39 -0.28
C PHE A 138 10.95 -0.59 0.82
N PHE A 139 11.68 0.29 1.50
CA PHE A 139 11.13 1.12 2.57
C PHE A 139 10.11 2.13 2.01
N TRP A 140 10.38 2.69 0.82
CA TRP A 140 9.40 3.50 0.10
C TRP A 140 8.11 2.71 -0.19
N GLY A 141 8.23 1.50 -0.72
CA GLY A 141 7.08 0.64 -1.02
C GLY A 141 6.25 0.31 0.23
N LEU A 142 6.91 0.01 1.35
CA LEU A 142 6.25 -0.23 2.64
C LEU A 142 5.51 1.01 3.16
N ALA A 143 6.13 2.18 3.08
CA ALA A 143 5.51 3.42 3.53
C ALA A 143 4.33 3.82 2.64
N CYS A 144 4.42 3.61 1.33
CA CYS A 144 3.30 3.72 0.41
C CYS A 144 2.16 2.78 0.81
N ALA A 145 2.44 1.49 0.96
CA ALA A 145 1.44 0.48 1.28
C ALA A 145 0.76 0.78 2.63
N GLY A 146 1.54 1.04 3.69
CA GLY A 146 1.02 1.28 5.04
C GLY A 146 0.16 2.55 5.17
N SER A 147 0.31 3.52 4.27
CA SER A 147 -0.41 4.80 4.35
C SER A 147 -1.61 4.93 3.40
N ARG A 148 -1.77 4.01 2.44
CA ARG A 148 -2.76 4.12 1.34
C ARG A 148 -3.57 2.87 1.05
N THR A 149 -3.26 1.78 1.75
CA THR A 149 -3.97 0.52 1.54
C THR A 149 -5.19 0.47 2.44
N PHE A 150 -6.29 -0.05 1.91
CA PHE A 150 -7.49 -0.36 2.66
C PHE A 150 -7.86 -1.83 2.46
N THR A 151 -8.45 -2.41 3.49
CA THR A 151 -9.10 -3.72 3.37
C THR A 151 -10.35 -3.57 2.50
N ALA A 152 -10.48 -4.45 1.50
CA ALA A 152 -11.62 -4.56 0.63
C ALA A 152 -12.33 -5.91 0.77
N ASP A 153 -13.66 -5.87 0.68
CA ASP A 153 -14.51 -7.05 0.58
C ASP A 153 -14.63 -7.45 -0.90
N PHE A 154 -14.16 -8.64 -1.25
CA PHE A 154 -14.18 -9.18 -2.62
C PHE A 154 -15.45 -9.97 -2.92
N GLY A 155 -16.36 -10.08 -1.96
CA GLY A 155 -17.65 -10.76 -2.07
C GLY A 155 -17.75 -12.01 -1.20
N PRO A 156 -18.96 -12.60 -1.09
CA PRO A 156 -19.28 -13.62 -0.07
C PRO A 156 -18.49 -14.94 -0.12
N GLN A 157 -17.74 -15.19 -1.19
CA GLN A 157 -16.99 -16.44 -1.42
C GLN A 157 -15.50 -16.20 -1.59
N GLU A 158 -15.06 -14.96 -1.47
CA GLU A 158 -13.68 -14.53 -1.68
C GLU A 158 -13.14 -14.04 -0.34
N PRO A 159 -11.90 -14.40 0.06
CA PRO A 159 -11.29 -13.78 1.23
C PRO A 159 -11.16 -12.28 1.01
N ASN A 160 -11.23 -11.50 2.10
CA ASN A 160 -10.87 -10.09 2.03
C ASN A 160 -9.44 -9.95 1.50
N GLY A 161 -9.19 -8.83 0.85
CA GLY A 161 -7.89 -8.47 0.35
C GLY A 161 -7.56 -7.03 0.66
N GLU A 162 -6.36 -6.64 0.30
CA GLU A 162 -5.83 -5.32 0.54
C GLU A 162 -5.69 -4.60 -0.79
N ILE A 163 -6.24 -3.38 -0.91
CA ILE A 163 -6.21 -2.61 -2.14
C ILE A 163 -5.66 -1.20 -1.94
N MET A 164 -4.90 -0.73 -2.92
CA MET A 164 -4.65 0.69 -3.16
C MET A 164 -5.43 1.09 -4.40
N CYS A 165 -6.47 1.88 -4.20
CA CYS A 165 -7.30 2.40 -5.28
C CYS A 165 -6.86 3.84 -5.59
N PRO A 166 -6.31 4.11 -6.79
CA PRO A 166 -6.03 5.47 -7.22
C PRO A 166 -7.26 6.36 -7.01
N ILE A 167 -7.04 7.60 -6.55
CA ILE A 167 -8.09 8.60 -6.25
C ILE A 167 -8.78 8.38 -4.89
N ALA A 168 -9.18 7.15 -4.55
CA ALA A 168 -9.78 6.86 -3.24
C ALA A 168 -8.74 6.96 -2.11
N ASP A 169 -7.52 6.52 -2.36
CA ASP A 169 -6.38 6.58 -1.43
C ASP A 169 -5.86 8.00 -1.15
N MET A 170 -6.41 8.99 -1.84
CA MET A 170 -6.17 10.42 -1.60
C MET A 170 -7.21 11.03 -0.65
N VAL A 171 -8.19 10.25 -0.22
CA VAL A 171 -9.17 10.64 0.80
C VAL A 171 -8.62 10.21 2.16
N ASN A 172 -8.50 11.16 3.10
CA ASN A 172 -7.93 10.89 4.41
C ASN A 172 -8.83 9.94 5.23
N HIS A 173 -8.19 9.06 6.00
CA HIS A 173 -8.84 8.04 6.82
C HIS A 173 -9.67 8.63 7.98
N ASN A 174 -10.78 7.96 8.32
CA ASN A 174 -11.54 8.09 9.57
C ASN A 174 -11.64 6.69 10.20
N GLU A 175 -11.54 6.59 11.53
CA GLU A 175 -11.33 5.40 12.37
C GLU A 175 -12.33 4.22 12.28
N ARG A 176 -13.06 4.01 11.17
CA ARG A 176 -14.04 2.92 11.07
C ARG A 176 -13.39 1.61 10.63
N SER A 177 -13.72 0.55 11.36
CA SER A 177 -13.20 -0.82 11.25
C SER A 177 -13.85 -1.68 10.14
N ALA A 178 -14.61 -1.08 9.23
CA ALA A 178 -15.26 -1.78 8.13
C ALA A 178 -14.36 -1.76 6.88
N PRO A 179 -14.48 -2.73 5.95
CA PRO A 179 -13.82 -2.63 4.64
C PRO A 179 -14.17 -1.29 4.01
N ALA A 180 -13.15 -0.51 3.63
CA ALA A 180 -13.36 0.84 3.11
C ALA A 180 -13.92 0.81 1.68
N MET A 181 -13.79 -0.32 0.99
CA MET A 181 -14.36 -0.56 -0.32
C MET A 181 -14.94 -1.97 -0.43
N ARG A 182 -15.96 -2.13 -1.25
CA ARG A 182 -16.63 -3.41 -1.52
C ARG A 182 -16.75 -3.67 -3.01
N TRP A 183 -16.51 -4.92 -3.42
CA TRP A 183 -16.79 -5.38 -4.76
C TRP A 183 -18.30 -5.43 -5.03
N CYS A 184 -18.73 -4.74 -6.09
CA CYS A 184 -20.10 -4.73 -6.57
C CYS A 184 -20.20 -5.51 -7.88
N GLU A 185 -20.93 -6.63 -7.87
CA GLU A 185 -21.10 -7.49 -9.06
C GLU A 185 -21.94 -6.80 -10.16
N ASP A 186 -22.90 -5.96 -9.78
CA ASP A 186 -23.78 -5.29 -10.75
C ASP A 186 -23.03 -4.27 -11.61
N THR A 187 -22.07 -3.57 -11.01
CA THR A 187 -21.28 -2.51 -11.65
C THR A 187 -19.88 -2.99 -12.07
N GLN A 188 -19.43 -4.15 -11.59
CA GLN A 188 -18.09 -4.71 -11.80
C GLN A 188 -16.98 -3.77 -11.31
N THR A 189 -17.21 -3.10 -10.18
CA THR A 189 -16.29 -2.14 -9.57
C THR A 189 -16.16 -2.32 -8.06
N PHE A 190 -15.05 -1.86 -7.50
CA PHE A 190 -14.94 -1.54 -6.08
C PHE A 190 -15.58 -0.18 -5.82
N GLU A 191 -16.46 -0.11 -4.82
CA GLU A 191 -17.22 1.07 -4.39
C GLU A 191 -17.03 1.36 -2.90
#